data_AF-A0A8J6XXK7-F1
#
_entry.id   AF-A0A8J6XXK7-F1
#
_cell.length_a   1.000
_cell.length_b   1.000
_cell.length_c   1.000
_cell.angle_alpha   90.00
_cell.angle_beta   90.00
_cell.angle_gamma   90.00
#
_symmetry.space_group_name_H-M   'P 1'
#
loop_
_entity.id
_entity.type
_entity.pdbx_description
1 polymer ?
#
loop_
_entity_poly.entity_id
_entity_poly.type
_entity_poly.pdbx_seq_one_letter_code
_entity_poly.pdbx_strand_id
1 'polypeptide(L)'
;MKWSFLIGGVADALVAVSWLLIASGDGRPNVLSGFVGTGPAYRFAMYIAALFMAGWSAILFWGWFKPHERKGLLMITAVLLLVSILAELVFYRSILGGREFIVGIAVRVALIAKFSTSYFYARSSTENG
;
A
#
# COMPACT_ATOMS: atom_id res chain seq x y z
N MET A 1 5.07 16.32 -4.29
CA MET A 1 4.68 15.29 -5.29
C MET A 1 5.74 14.22 -5.53
N LYS A 2 6.97 14.56 -5.96
CA LYS A 2 8.04 13.56 -6.18
C LYS A 2 8.24 12.64 -4.96
N TRP A 3 8.34 13.24 -3.78
CA TRP A 3 8.45 12.50 -2.52
C TRP A 3 7.27 11.57 -2.23
N SER A 4 6.08 11.89 -2.70
CA SER A 4 4.88 11.07 -2.50
C SER A 4 4.97 9.79 -3.34
N PHE A 5 5.41 9.90 -4.60
CA PHE A 5 5.69 8.75 -5.45
C PHE A 5 6.81 7.87 -4.90
N LEU A 6 7.92 8.48 -4.47
CA LEU A 6 9.04 7.74 -3.91
C LEU A 6 8.64 6.99 -2.64
N ILE A 7 7.93 7.66 -1.72
CA ILE A 7 7.53 7.05 -0.45
C ILE A 7 6.51 5.94 -0.66
N GLY A 8 5.56 6.12 -1.58
CA GLY A 8 4.64 5.04 -1.95
C GLY A 8 5.36 3.86 -2.59
N GLY A 9 6.25 4.12 -3.56
CA GLY A 9 7.02 3.08 -4.22
C GLY A 9 7.90 2.28 -3.26
N VAL A 10 8.55 2.95 -2.31
CA VAL A 10 9.35 2.27 -1.26
C VAL A 10 8.45 1.50 -0.30
N ALA A 11 7.31 2.06 0.12
CA ALA A 11 6.37 1.36 1.00
C ALA A 11 5.87 0.06 0.35
N ASP A 12 5.46 0.11 -0.91
CA ASP A 12 4.98 -1.07 -1.64
C ASP A 12 6.11 -2.09 -1.86
N ALA A 13 7.33 -1.64 -2.13
CA ALA A 13 8.49 -2.53 -2.24
C ALA A 13 8.78 -3.26 -0.91
N LEU A 14 8.69 -2.56 0.22
CA LEU A 14 8.88 -3.18 1.54
C LEU A 14 7.78 -4.21 1.84
N VAL A 15 6.53 -3.90 1.51
CA VAL A 15 5.41 -4.84 1.64
C VAL A 15 5.63 -6.06 0.73
N ALA A 16 6.03 -5.85 -0.53
CA ALA A 16 6.33 -6.92 -1.47
C ALA A 16 7.42 -7.86 -0.93
N VAL A 17 8.53 -7.31 -0.44
CA VAL A 17 9.61 -8.10 0.18
C VAL A 17 9.10 -8.89 1.39
N SER A 18 8.34 -8.24 2.28
CA SER A 18 7.77 -8.92 3.44
C SER A 18 6.86 -10.09 3.03
N TRP A 19 6.03 -9.90 2.02
CA TRP A 19 5.07 -10.92 1.57
C TRP A 19 5.73 -12.05 0.77
N LEU A 20 6.79 -11.76 -0.01
CA LEU A 20 7.61 -12.80 -0.64
C LEU A 20 8.25 -13.72 0.40
N LEU A 21 8.69 -13.16 1.52
CA LEU A 21 9.30 -13.94 2.59
C LEU A 21 8.27 -14.78 3.37
N ILE A 22 7.04 -14.27 3.52
CA ILE A 22 5.93 -15.11 4.02
C ILE A 22 5.65 -16.25 3.04
N ALA A 23 5.60 -15.97 1.74
CA ALA A 23 5.38 -16.97 0.71
C ALA A 23 6.48 -18.05 0.71
N SER A 24 7.74 -17.68 0.93
CA SER A 24 8.86 -18.62 1.02
C SER A 24 8.81 -19.52 2.27
N GLY A 25 7.98 -19.19 3.26
CA GLY A 25 7.73 -20.03 4.45
C GLY A 25 8.21 -19.48 5.77
N ASP A 26 8.62 -18.21 5.81
CA ASP A 26 9.29 -17.63 6.97
C ASP A 26 8.40 -17.45 8.21
N GLY A 27 7.11 -17.81 8.15
CA GLY A 27 6.19 -17.86 9.30
C GLY A 27 5.93 -16.52 10.01
N ARG A 28 6.56 -15.43 9.54
CA ARG A 28 6.42 -14.08 10.08
C ARG A 28 4.99 -13.56 9.96
N PRO A 29 4.55 -12.66 10.86
CA PRO A 29 3.26 -11.98 10.72
C PRO A 29 3.25 -11.06 9.51
N ASN A 30 2.08 -10.89 8.89
CA ASN A 30 1.86 -9.92 7.85
C ASN A 30 2.06 -8.49 8.39
N VAL A 31 2.95 -7.72 7.77
CA VAL A 31 3.32 -6.36 8.22
C VAL A 31 2.15 -5.37 8.28
N LEU A 32 1.07 -5.60 7.51
CA LEU A 32 -0.08 -4.69 7.48
C LEU A 32 -1.24 -5.11 8.40
N SER A 33 -1.29 -6.38 8.79
CA SER A 33 -2.45 -6.93 9.51
C SER A 33 -2.10 -7.74 10.75
N GLY A 34 -0.83 -8.06 10.97
CA GLY A 34 -0.36 -8.93 12.04
C GLY A 34 -0.72 -10.41 11.85
N PHE A 35 -1.47 -10.77 10.80
CA PHE A 35 -1.96 -12.11 10.59
C PHE A 35 -0.82 -13.10 10.30
N VAL A 36 -0.83 -14.25 10.98
CA VAL A 36 0.09 -15.37 10.75
C VAL A 36 -0.71 -16.48 10.09
N GLY A 37 -0.55 -16.62 8.77
CA GLY A 37 -1.16 -17.70 8.02
C GLY A 37 -0.17 -18.82 7.75
N THR A 38 -0.65 -20.06 7.84
CA THR A 38 0.13 -21.26 7.50
C THR A 38 -0.56 -22.04 6.38
N GLY A 39 0.24 -22.58 5.45
CA GLY A 39 -0.23 -23.52 4.42
C GLY A 39 -0.04 -23.05 2.97
N PRO A 40 -0.20 -23.96 1.99
CA PRO A 40 0.10 -23.68 0.59
C PRO A 40 -0.79 -22.59 -0.01
N ALA A 41 -2.09 -22.57 0.31
CA ALA A 41 -3.03 -21.57 -0.20
C ALA A 41 -2.67 -20.14 0.24
N TYR A 42 -2.31 -19.98 1.52
CA TYR A 42 -1.88 -18.68 2.04
C TYR A 42 -0.55 -18.22 1.42
N ARG A 43 0.42 -19.13 1.28
CA ARG A 43 1.71 -18.82 0.64
C ARG A 43 1.55 -18.44 -0.82
N PHE A 44 0.68 -19.13 -1.56
CA PHE A 44 0.34 -18.77 -2.94
C PHE A 44 -0.31 -17.38 -3.01
N ALA A 45 -1.30 -17.09 -2.14
CA ALA A 45 -1.93 -15.78 -2.08
C ALA A 45 -0.92 -14.66 -1.76
N MET A 46 -0.01 -14.88 -0.81
CA MET A 46 1.05 -13.93 -0.47
C MET A 46 2.03 -13.72 -1.63
N TYR A 47 2.38 -14.75 -2.39
CA TYR A 47 3.23 -14.63 -3.57
C TYR A 47 2.59 -13.73 -4.64
N ILE A 48 1.33 -13.99 -4.98
CA ILE A 48 0.57 -13.18 -5.94
C ILE A 48 0.45 -11.73 -5.46
N ALA A 49 0.10 -11.54 -4.19
CA ALA A 49 -0.03 -10.22 -3.59
C ALA A 49 1.31 -9.47 -3.60
N ALA A 50 2.43 -10.15 -3.36
CA ALA A 50 3.75 -9.56 -3.38
C ALA A 50 4.17 -9.10 -4.78
N LEU A 51 3.88 -9.91 -5.82
CA LEU A 51 4.11 -9.50 -7.20
C LEU A 51 3.27 -8.29 -7.59
N PHE A 52 2.03 -8.20 -7.10
CA PHE A 52 1.19 -7.04 -7.32
C PHE A 52 1.78 -5.78 -6.68
N MET A 53 2.27 -5.89 -5.43
CA MET A 53 2.95 -4.77 -4.74
C MET A 53 4.26 -4.37 -5.41
N ALA A 54 5.05 -5.34 -5.92
CA ALA A 54 6.25 -5.04 -6.69
C ALA A 54 5.93 -4.32 -8.01
N GLY A 55 4.87 -4.74 -8.71
CA GLY A 55 4.38 -4.07 -9.91
C GLY A 55 3.88 -2.66 -9.60
N TRP A 56 3.12 -2.47 -8.53
CA TRP A 56 2.64 -1.14 -8.11
C TRP A 56 3.79 -0.21 -7.71
N SER A 57 4.80 -0.74 -7.01
CA SER A 57 6.03 -0.02 -6.69
C SER A 57 6.71 0.50 -7.97
N ALA A 58 6.88 -0.35 -8.99
CA ALA A 58 7.47 0.05 -10.27
C ALA A 58 6.64 1.14 -10.96
N ILE A 59 5.31 1.07 -10.91
CA ILE A 59 4.41 2.10 -11.45
C ILE A 59 4.59 3.43 -10.70
N LEU A 60 4.73 3.41 -9.37
CA LEU A 60 4.96 4.62 -8.58
C LEU A 60 6.35 5.22 -8.82
N PHE A 61 7.38 4.38 -8.93
CA PHE A 61 8.72 4.83 -9.36
C PHE A 61 8.70 5.42 -10.77
N TRP A 62 7.93 4.84 -11.69
CA TRP A 62 7.71 5.45 -12.99
C TRP A 62 6.99 6.80 -12.85
N GLY A 63 5.97 6.89 -12.00
CA GLY A 63 5.27 8.15 -11.65
C GLY A 63 6.21 9.26 -11.17
N TRP A 64 7.27 8.89 -10.45
CA TRP A 64 8.27 9.83 -9.92
C TRP A 64 9.01 10.65 -10.98
N PHE A 65 9.26 10.09 -12.17
CA PHE A 65 9.93 10.81 -13.26
C PHE A 65 9.08 11.97 -13.82
N LYS A 66 7.75 11.80 -13.83
CA LYS A 66 6.80 12.78 -14.37
C LYS A 66 5.59 12.98 -13.44
N PRO A 67 5.81 13.56 -12.24
CA PRO A 67 4.84 13.54 -11.16
C PRO A 67 3.58 14.38 -11.43
N HIS A 68 3.71 15.47 -12.22
CA HIS A 68 2.57 16.34 -12.55
C HIS A 68 1.64 15.71 -13.59
N GLU A 69 2.21 15.08 -14.64
CA GLU A 69 1.44 14.34 -15.65
C GLU A 69 0.73 13.13 -15.04
N ARG A 70 1.32 12.51 -14.02
CA ARG A 70 0.87 11.23 -13.45
C ARG A 70 0.21 11.35 -12.08
N LYS A 71 -0.18 12.56 -11.68
CA LYS A 71 -0.78 12.84 -10.36
C LYS A 71 -1.98 11.95 -10.00
N GLY A 72 -2.75 11.51 -11.01
CA GLY A 72 -3.87 10.58 -10.83
C GLY A 72 -3.48 9.26 -10.15
N LEU A 73 -2.25 8.77 -10.33
CA LEU A 73 -1.76 7.55 -9.68
C LEU A 73 -1.79 7.65 -8.15
N LEU A 74 -1.50 8.82 -7.58
CA LEU A 74 -1.55 9.03 -6.13
C LEU A 74 -2.98 8.90 -5.61
N MET A 75 -3.96 9.43 -6.36
CA MET A 75 -5.38 9.35 -6.00
C MET A 75 -5.89 7.91 -6.10
N ILE A 76 -5.56 7.19 -7.18
CA ILE A 76 -5.89 5.76 -7.33
C ILE A 76 -5.31 4.98 -6.15
N THR A 77 -4.05 5.21 -5.80
CA THR A 77 -3.40 4.52 -4.68
C THR A 77 -4.10 4.83 -3.35
N ALA A 78 -4.47 6.09 -3.11
CA ALA A 78 -5.22 6.47 -1.91
C ALA A 78 -6.58 5.75 -1.81
N VAL A 79 -7.31 5.63 -2.93
CA VAL A 79 -8.58 4.90 -2.98
C VAL A 79 -8.36 3.41 -2.72
N LEU A 80 -7.36 2.78 -3.33
CA LEU A 80 -7.06 1.36 -3.09
C LEU A 80 -6.69 1.08 -1.63
N LEU A 81 -5.91 1.97 -1.00
CA LEU A 81 -5.59 1.87 0.43
C LEU A 81 -6.86 1.98 1.29
N LEU A 82 -7.77 2.89 0.98
CA LEU A 82 -9.04 3.03 1.69
C LEU A 82 -9.90 1.76 1.54
N VAL A 83 -10.02 1.25 0.32
CA VAL A 83 -10.75 0.00 0.04
C VAL A 83 -10.15 -1.16 0.82
N SER A 84 -8.81 -1.24 0.93
CA SER A 84 -8.15 -2.29 1.72
C SER A 84 -8.54 -2.26 3.20
N ILE A 85 -8.58 -1.06 3.80
CA ILE A 85 -8.99 -0.88 5.20
C ILE A 85 -10.46 -1.28 5.38
N LEU A 86 -11.35 -0.84 4.48
CA LEU A 86 -12.77 -1.18 4.55
C LEU A 86 -12.99 -2.69 4.40
N ALA A 87 -12.28 -3.35 3.48
CA ALA A 87 -12.37 -4.80 3.31
C ALA A 87 -11.96 -5.55 4.58
N GLU A 88 -10.87 -5.13 5.23
CA GLU A 88 -10.42 -5.73 6.49
C GLU A 88 -11.42 -5.52 7.63
N LEU A 89 -12.00 -4.32 7.77
CA LEU A 89 -12.97 -4.01 8.81
C LEU A 89 -14.33 -4.71 8.62
N VAL A 90 -14.75 -4.91 7.37
CA VAL A 90 -16.05 -5.53 7.06
C VAL A 90 -15.97 -7.06 7.09
N PHE A 91 -14.94 -7.64 6.46
CA PHE A 91 -14.88 -9.10 6.26
C PHE A 91 -13.99 -9.82 7.27
N TYR A 92 -12.98 -9.15 7.83
CA TYR A 92 -11.90 -9.81 8.57
C TYR A 92 -11.70 -9.30 10.00
N ARG A 93 -12.60 -8.45 10.51
CA ARG A 93 -12.52 -7.87 11.86
C ARG A 93 -12.48 -8.90 12.99
N SER A 94 -13.07 -10.08 12.80
CA SER A 94 -13.07 -11.15 13.81
C SER A 94 -11.73 -11.89 13.90
N ILE A 95 -10.90 -11.80 12.86
CA ILE A 95 -9.64 -12.55 12.71
C ILE A 95 -8.43 -11.61 12.86
N LEU A 96 -8.57 -10.38 12.39
CA LEU A 96 -7.52 -9.35 12.44
C LEU A 96 -7.67 -8.51 13.71
N GLY A 97 -6.60 -8.38 14.47
CA GLY A 97 -6.62 -7.63 15.73
C GLY A 97 -5.24 -7.42 16.32
N GLY A 98 -5.18 -6.64 17.40
CA GLY A 98 -3.94 -6.33 18.10
C GLY A 98 -3.16 -5.15 17.50
N ARG A 99 -1.96 -4.94 18.05
CA ARG A 99 -1.15 -3.74 17.79
C ARG A 99 -0.76 -3.61 16.31
N GLU A 100 -0.35 -4.70 15.68
CA GLU A 100 0.14 -4.69 14.30
C GLU A 100 -0.97 -4.31 13.30
N PHE A 101 -2.20 -4.77 13.53
CA PHE A 101 -3.36 -4.38 12.73
C PHE A 101 -3.66 -2.87 12.85
N ILE A 102 -3.63 -2.33 14.08
CA ILE A 102 -3.83 -0.89 14.33
C ILE A 102 -2.73 -0.06 13.67
N VAL A 103 -1.48 -0.48 13.81
CA VAL A 103 -0.33 0.18 13.17
C VAL A 103 -0.48 0.14 11.65
N GLY A 104 -0.87 -1.00 11.08
CA GLY A 104 -1.09 -1.13 9.64
C GLY A 104 -2.22 -0.25 9.10
N ILE A 105 -3.33 -0.10 9.84
CA ILE A 105 -4.38 0.87 9.50
C ILE A 105 -3.82 2.30 9.59
N ALA A 106 -3.11 2.64 10.67
CA ALA A 106 -2.57 3.98 10.89
C ALA A 106 -1.60 4.40 9.77
N VAL A 107 -0.69 3.51 9.36
CA VAL A 107 0.24 3.73 8.24
C VAL A 107 -0.53 3.99 6.95
N ARG A 108 -1.55 3.18 6.64
CA ARG A 108 -2.35 3.36 5.42
C ARG A 108 -3.15 4.66 5.44
N VAL A 109 -3.73 5.04 6.58
CA VAL A 109 -4.41 6.34 6.75
C VAL A 109 -3.44 7.50 6.55
N ALA A 110 -2.23 7.42 7.09
CA ALA A 110 -1.19 8.44 6.89
C ALA A 110 -0.77 8.56 5.41
N LEU A 111 -0.63 7.44 4.71
CA LEU A 111 -0.34 7.42 3.27
C LEU A 111 -1.50 8.00 2.44
N ILE A 112 -2.75 7.64 2.76
CA ILE A 112 -3.95 8.22 2.12
C ILE A 112 -3.94 9.74 2.28
N ALA A 113 -3.76 10.24 3.51
CA ALA A 113 -3.71 11.68 3.77
C ALA A 113 -2.60 12.36 2.94
N LYS A 114 -1.41 11.76 2.91
CA LYS A 114 -0.27 12.28 2.12
C LYS A 114 -0.54 12.29 0.62
N PHE A 115 -1.12 11.24 0.07
CA PHE A 115 -1.40 11.13 -1.36
C PHE A 115 -2.52 12.07 -1.80
N SER A 116 -3.60 12.14 -1.02
CA SER A 116 -4.71 13.06 -1.24
C SER A 116 -4.25 14.51 -1.18
N THR A 117 -3.52 14.92 -0.12
CA THR A 117 -2.98 16.28 -0.01
C THR A 117 -2.04 16.62 -1.15
N SER A 118 -1.16 15.70 -1.53
CA SER A 118 -0.26 15.90 -2.68
C SER A 118 -1.01 16.12 -3.98
N TYR A 119 -2.10 15.37 -4.21
CA TYR A 119 -2.94 15.47 -5.40
C TYR A 119 -3.68 16.81 -5.46
N PHE A 120 -4.37 17.19 -4.38
CA PHE A 120 -5.14 18.44 -4.33
C PHE A 120 -4.24 19.67 -4.40
N TYR A 121 -3.08 19.65 -3.72
CA TYR A 121 -2.12 20.74 -3.79
C TYR A 121 -1.68 20.99 -5.24
N ALA A 122 -1.28 19.93 -5.96
CA ALA A 122 -0.83 20.11 -7.35
C ALA A 122 -1.96 20.43 -8.34
N ARG A 123 -3.20 20.09 -8.03
CA ARG A 123 -4.36 20.55 -8.81
C ARG A 123 -4.51 22.06 -8.67
N SER A 124 -4.51 22.58 -7.44
CA SER A 124 -4.63 24.02 -7.18
C SER A 124 -3.51 24.84 -7.82
N SER A 125 -2.27 24.31 -7.87
CA SER A 125 -1.14 24.97 -8.54
C SER A 125 -1.28 25.03 -10.06
N THR A 126 -2.09 24.15 -10.67
CA THR A 126 -2.34 24.16 -12.13
C THR A 126 -3.49 25.12 -12.48
N GLU A 127 -4.40 25.41 -11.54
CA GLU A 127 -5.54 26.32 -11.77
C GLU A 127 -5.15 27.80 -11.55
N ASN A 128 -4.04 28.09 -10.86
CA ASN A 128 -3.57 29.44 -10.52
C ASN A 128 -2.39 29.97 -11.38
N GLY A 129 -1.97 29.25 -12.41
CA GLY A 129 -0.85 29.64 -13.29
C GLY A 129 -1.23 29.53 -14.75
#